data_AF-A0A2S0MIT0-F1
#
_entry.id   AF-A0A2S0MIT0-F1
#
_cell.length_a   1.000
_cell.length_b   1.000
_cell.length_c   1.000
_cell.angle_alpha   90.00
_cell.angle_beta   90.00
_cell.angle_gamma   90.00
#
_symmetry.space_group_name_H-M   'P 1'
#
loop_
_entity.id
_entity.type
_entity.pdbx_description
1 polymer ?
#
loop_
_entity_poly.entity_id
_entity_poly.type
_entity_poly.pdbx_seq_one_letter_code
_entity_poly.pdbx_strand_id
1 'polypeptide(L)'
;MLTLFALVKDDADAITNDTLVRDLQHKLALAKEFEITTETLVFPRVTEVVMTKGNWSVRLEIRPESSMTLSVKEVQKILGKKAQLPPDFLSYNKEIAVGFGGDPQKEHTNEIIFIGEFLRENYPGVVIFDQYNQDVW
;
A
#
# COMPACT_ATOMS: atom_id res chain seq x y z
N MET A 1 -10.31 -11.17 2.22
CA MET A 1 -9.45 -10.23 1.49
C MET A 1 -9.12 -9.13 2.48
N LEU A 2 -7.83 -8.88 2.72
CA LEU A 2 -7.36 -7.78 3.55
C LEU A 2 -6.91 -6.66 2.60
N THR A 3 -7.15 -5.41 2.97
CA THR A 3 -6.64 -4.26 2.22
C THR A 3 -5.97 -3.30 3.20
N LEU A 4 -4.75 -2.91 2.90
CA LEU A 4 -4.03 -1.85 3.60
C LEU A 4 -3.95 -0.62 2.70
N PHE A 5 -4.06 0.55 3.31
CA PHE A 5 -3.95 1.83 2.61
C PHE A 5 -2.74 2.58 3.12
N ALA A 6 -1.68 2.65 2.32
CA ALA A 6 -0.50 3.44 2.63
C ALA A 6 -0.70 4.87 2.12
N LEU A 7 -0.94 5.79 3.05
CA LEU A 7 -1.10 7.21 2.78
C LEU A 7 0.26 7.87 2.83
N VAL A 8 0.61 8.63 1.78
CA VAL A 8 1.91 9.27 1.64
C VAL A 8 1.76 10.68 1.11
N LYS A 9 2.75 11.51 1.43
CA LYS A 9 2.97 12.79 0.77
C LYS A 9 3.97 12.61 -0.36
N ASP A 10 3.57 12.99 -1.56
CA ASP A 10 4.39 12.90 -2.76
C ASP A 10 4.14 14.11 -3.67
N ASP A 11 4.62 15.27 -3.24
CA ASP A 11 4.48 16.53 -4.00
C ASP A 11 5.25 16.52 -5.33
N ALA A 12 6.26 15.65 -5.46
CA ALA A 12 7.11 15.53 -6.64
C ALA A 12 6.61 14.49 -7.66
N ASP A 13 5.51 13.80 -7.37
CA ASP A 13 5.00 12.68 -8.16
C ASP A 13 6.06 11.59 -8.42
N ALA A 14 6.95 11.37 -7.44
CA ALA A 14 8.04 10.42 -7.54
C ALA A 14 7.58 8.96 -7.41
N ILE A 15 6.44 8.72 -6.75
CA ILE A 15 5.87 7.38 -6.56
C ILE A 15 5.00 7.04 -7.77
N THR A 16 5.54 6.16 -8.61
CA THR A 16 4.95 5.63 -9.84
C THR A 16 5.02 4.10 -9.86
N ASN A 17 4.32 3.45 -10.80
CA ASN A 17 4.38 2.00 -10.94
C ASN A 17 5.81 1.53 -11.27
N ASP A 18 6.56 2.26 -12.08
CA ASP A 18 7.94 1.92 -12.44
C ASP A 18 8.88 2.01 -11.23
N THR A 19 8.76 3.06 -10.42
CA THR A 19 9.55 3.19 -9.20
C THR A 19 9.17 2.11 -8.20
N LEU A 20 7.88 1.83 -8.03
CA LEU A 20 7.39 0.78 -7.12
C LEU A 20 7.90 -0.60 -7.51
N VAL A 21 7.85 -0.97 -8.79
CA VAL A 21 8.41 -2.24 -9.30
C VAL A 21 9.90 -2.33 -9.00
N ARG A 22 10.66 -1.29 -9.30
CA ARG A 22 12.10 -1.24 -9.04
C ARG A 22 12.40 -1.40 -7.55
N ASP A 23 11.67 -0.71 -6.69
CA ASP A 23 11.89 -0.73 -5.24
C ASP A 23 11.55 -2.12 -4.66
N LEU A 24 10.45 -2.75 -5.14
CA LEU A 24 10.08 -4.12 -4.79
C LEU A 24 11.13 -5.14 -5.24
N GLN A 25 11.69 -4.97 -6.45
CA GLN A 25 12.76 -5.83 -6.97
C GLN A 25 14.09 -5.65 -6.22
N HIS A 26 14.35 -4.48 -5.66
CA HIS A 26 15.53 -4.24 -4.82
C HIS A 26 15.40 -4.86 -3.42
N LYS A 27 14.17 -5.05 -2.91
CA LYS A 27 13.94 -5.75 -1.64
C LYS A 27 14.12 -7.26 -1.83
N LEU A 28 15.32 -7.77 -1.54
CA LEU A 28 15.72 -9.18 -1.78
C LEU A 28 14.73 -10.24 -1.27
N ALA A 29 14.04 -10.00 -0.15
CA ALA A 29 13.03 -10.91 0.38
C ALA A 29 11.82 -11.02 -0.56
N LEU A 30 11.34 -9.89 -1.09
CA LEU A 30 10.21 -9.86 -2.01
C LEU A 30 10.61 -10.35 -3.42
N ALA A 31 11.78 -9.92 -3.90
CA ALA A 31 12.25 -10.25 -5.25
C ALA A 31 12.53 -11.74 -5.47
N LYS A 32 12.85 -12.50 -4.41
CA LYS A 32 13.08 -13.95 -4.51
C LYS A 32 11.82 -14.78 -4.33
N GLU A 33 10.84 -14.25 -3.63
CA GLU A 33 9.63 -14.98 -3.25
C GLU A 33 8.44 -14.72 -4.17
N PHE A 34 8.45 -13.59 -4.87
CA PHE A 34 7.35 -13.14 -5.73
C PHE A 34 7.80 -12.96 -7.16
N GLU A 35 6.92 -13.37 -8.09
CA GLU A 35 6.93 -12.83 -9.44
C GLU A 35 6.25 -11.45 -9.40
N ILE A 36 6.92 -10.42 -9.94
CA ILE A 36 6.42 -9.04 -9.93
C ILE A 36 6.13 -8.61 -11.36
N THR A 37 4.88 -8.26 -11.64
CA THR A 37 4.41 -7.80 -12.95
C THR A 37 3.61 -6.52 -12.83
N THR A 38 3.30 -5.89 -13.97
CA THR A 38 2.31 -4.82 -14.05
C THR A 38 1.13 -5.29 -14.87
N GLU A 39 -0.08 -5.04 -14.38
CA GLU A 39 -1.33 -5.34 -15.07
C GLU A 39 -2.09 -4.04 -15.31
N THR A 40 -2.61 -3.85 -16.53
CA THR A 40 -3.52 -2.73 -16.82
C THR A 40 -4.93 -3.25 -16.94
N LEU A 41 -5.79 -2.86 -16.00
CA LEU A 41 -7.22 -3.09 -16.08
C LEU A 41 -7.82 -2.13 -17.12
N VAL A 42 -8.82 -2.60 -17.86
CA VAL A 42 -9.46 -1.81 -18.93
C VAL A 42 -10.67 -1.04 -18.40
N PHE A 43 -11.29 -1.50 -17.31
CA PHE A 43 -12.47 -0.86 -16.72
C PHE A 43 -12.55 -1.12 -15.19
N PRO A 44 -12.24 -0.13 -14.33
CA PRO A 44 -11.66 1.18 -14.67
C PRO A 44 -10.27 1.04 -15.30
N ARG A 45 -9.83 2.05 -16.07
CA ARG A 45 -8.48 2.04 -16.64
C ARG A 45 -7.46 2.42 -15.56
N VAL A 46 -6.91 1.41 -14.90
CA VAL A 46 -5.88 1.55 -13.86
C VAL A 46 -4.75 0.57 -14.13
N THR A 47 -3.53 0.94 -13.75
CA THR A 47 -2.37 0.05 -13.83
C THR A 47 -1.94 -0.30 -12.42
N GLU A 48 -1.90 -1.60 -12.13
CA GLU A 48 -1.53 -2.18 -10.85
C GLU A 48 -0.16 -2.84 -10.95
N VAL A 49 0.59 -2.83 -9.85
CA VAL A 49 1.72 -3.75 -9.65
C VAL A 49 1.18 -5.01 -8.97
N VAL A 50 1.46 -6.17 -9.56
CA VAL A 50 0.98 -7.46 -9.06
C VAL A 50 2.17 -8.29 -8.63
N MET A 51 2.12 -8.77 -7.39
CA MET A 51 3.09 -9.70 -6.82
C MET A 51 2.42 -11.06 -6.66
N THR A 52 2.98 -12.10 -7.28
CA THR A 52 2.39 -13.45 -7.27
C THR A 52 3.32 -14.45 -6.60
N LYS A 53 2.78 -15.25 -5.67
CA LYS A 53 3.45 -16.36 -5.00
C LYS A 53 2.56 -17.60 -5.06
N GLY A 54 2.84 -18.49 -6.00
CA GLY A 54 1.97 -19.65 -6.28
C GLY A 54 0.57 -19.19 -6.70
N ASN A 55 -0.45 -19.57 -5.93
CA ASN A 55 -1.85 -19.19 -6.20
C ASN A 55 -2.30 -17.94 -5.44
N TRP A 56 -1.43 -17.33 -4.64
CA TRP A 56 -1.72 -16.13 -3.88
C TRP A 56 -1.11 -14.91 -4.57
N SER A 57 -1.83 -13.78 -4.54
CA SER A 57 -1.36 -12.53 -5.15
C SER A 57 -1.62 -11.34 -4.25
N VAL A 58 -0.76 -10.34 -4.38
CA VAL A 58 -0.90 -9.02 -3.79
C VAL A 58 -0.95 -8.01 -4.91
N ARG A 59 -1.92 -7.09 -4.86
CA ARG A 59 -2.13 -6.06 -5.87
C ARG A 59 -1.91 -4.70 -5.23
N LEU A 60 -1.05 -3.89 -5.84
CA LEU A 60 -0.75 -2.54 -5.41
C LEU A 60 -1.24 -1.56 -6.49
N GLU A 61 -2.12 -0.65 -6.08
CA GLU A 61 -2.63 0.42 -6.93
C GLU A 61 -2.19 1.77 -6.36
N ILE A 62 -1.50 2.58 -7.17
CA ILE A 62 -1.13 3.95 -6.80
C ILE A 62 -2.27 4.87 -7.24
N ARG A 63 -2.81 5.62 -6.28
CA ARG A 63 -3.94 6.53 -6.47
C ARG A 63 -3.54 7.97 -6.14
N PRO A 64 -3.70 8.92 -7.06
CA PRO A 64 -3.57 10.34 -6.75
C PRO A 64 -4.70 10.81 -5.82
N GLU A 65 -4.54 12.01 -5.24
CA GLU A 65 -5.48 12.63 -4.29
C GLU A 65 -6.94 12.54 -4.72
N SER A 66 -7.23 12.85 -5.99
CA SER A 66 -8.58 12.87 -6.54
C SER A 66 -9.27 11.50 -6.61
N SER A 67 -8.53 10.41 -6.46
CA SER A 67 -9.02 9.03 -6.51
C SER A 67 -8.66 8.21 -5.28
N MET A 68 -8.16 8.82 -4.20
CA MET A 68 -7.92 8.12 -2.94
C MET A 68 -9.23 7.55 -2.41
N THR A 69 -9.19 6.32 -1.88
CA THR A 69 -10.35 5.74 -1.20
C THR A 69 -10.60 6.41 0.14
N LEU A 70 -9.53 6.82 0.82
CA LEU A 70 -9.61 7.39 2.16
C LEU A 70 -9.36 8.90 2.15
N SER A 71 -10.26 9.65 2.78
CA SER A 71 -9.97 11.05 3.12
C SER A 71 -9.01 11.12 4.31
N VAL A 72 -7.88 11.80 4.15
CA VAL A 72 -6.91 12.04 5.24
C VAL A 72 -7.55 12.70 6.47
N LYS A 73 -8.56 13.56 6.26
CA LYS A 73 -9.31 14.19 7.37
C LYS A 73 -10.17 13.18 8.13
N GLU A 74 -10.79 12.25 7.40
CA GLU A 74 -11.60 11.19 8.01
C GLU A 74 -10.72 10.19 8.76
N VAL A 75 -9.58 9.80 8.17
CA VAL A 75 -8.60 8.92 8.82
C VAL A 75 -8.09 9.57 10.12
N GLN A 76 -7.72 10.86 10.10
CA GLN A 76 -7.33 11.58 11.32
C GLN A 76 -8.44 11.54 12.38
N LYS A 77 -9.70 11.69 11.97
CA LYS A 77 -10.85 11.65 12.89
C LYS A 77 -11.06 10.25 13.49
N ILE A 78 -10.91 9.19 12.69
CA ILE A 78 -11.04 7.80 13.14
C ILE A 78 -9.95 7.48 14.16
N LEU A 79 -8.71 7.84 13.86
CA LEU A 79 -7.56 7.57 14.74
C LEU A 79 -7.56 8.46 15.99
N GLY A 80 -8.20 9.63 15.93
CA GLY A 80 -8.32 10.56 17.05
C GLY A 80 -6.94 10.94 17.60
N LYS A 81 -6.79 10.92 18.93
CA LYS A 81 -5.50 11.15 19.62
C LYS A 81 -4.67 9.87 19.83
N LYS A 82 -5.14 8.72 19.34
CA LYS A 82 -4.51 7.42 19.63
C LYS A 82 -3.25 7.18 18.82
N ALA A 83 -3.18 7.71 17.60
CA ALA A 83 -2.04 7.58 16.71
C ALA A 83 -1.16 8.84 16.75
N GLN A 84 0.15 8.66 16.86
CA GLN A 84 1.11 9.73 16.54
C GLN A 84 1.20 9.86 15.02
N LEU A 85 0.32 10.67 14.45
CA LEU A 85 0.37 10.99 13.03
C LEU A 85 1.48 12.02 12.73
N PRO A 86 2.12 11.95 11.56
CA PRO A 86 3.05 12.97 11.10
C PRO A 86 2.43 14.38 11.15
N PRO A 87 3.19 15.43 11.50
CA PRO A 87 2.65 16.80 11.62
C PRO A 87 1.99 17.32 10.35
N ASP A 88 2.42 16.85 9.19
CA ASP A 88 1.94 17.23 7.87
C ASP A 88 0.97 16.21 7.25
N PHE A 89 0.44 15.27 8.03
CA PHE A 89 -0.47 14.21 7.56
C PHE A 89 -1.66 14.72 6.74
N LEU A 90 -2.22 15.88 7.11
CA LEU A 90 -3.33 16.48 6.37
C LEU A 90 -2.96 17.00 4.97
N SER A 91 -1.68 17.01 4.62
CA SER A 91 -1.18 17.34 3.28
C SER A 91 -0.85 16.12 2.43
N TYR A 92 -1.19 14.90 2.88
CA TYR A 92 -0.93 13.69 2.12
C TYR A 92 -1.86 13.66 0.91
N ASN A 93 -1.29 13.36 -0.26
CA ASN A 93 -1.90 13.57 -1.57
C ASN A 93 -1.84 12.31 -2.45
N LYS A 94 -1.40 11.17 -1.90
CA LYS A 94 -1.28 9.91 -2.62
C LYS A 94 -1.58 8.73 -1.70
N GLU A 95 -2.20 7.71 -2.27
CA GLU A 95 -2.55 6.45 -1.62
C GLU A 95 -1.95 5.29 -2.41
N ILE A 96 -1.29 4.36 -1.72
CA ILE A 96 -0.96 3.05 -2.28
C ILE A 96 -1.94 2.06 -1.64
N ALA A 97 -2.93 1.62 -2.41
CA ALA A 97 -3.89 0.61 -1.98
C ALA A 97 -3.30 -0.77 -2.20
N VAL A 98 -3.15 -1.55 -1.13
CA VAL A 98 -2.52 -2.87 -1.14
C VAL A 98 -3.56 -3.93 -0.82
N GLY A 99 -4.04 -4.63 -1.84
CA GLY A 99 -4.99 -5.72 -1.73
C GLY A 99 -4.29 -7.06 -1.62
N PHE A 100 -4.58 -7.81 -0.56
CA PHE A 100 -4.06 -9.15 -0.34
C PHE A 100 -5.09 -10.20 -0.73
N GLY A 101 -4.67 -11.16 -1.55
CA GLY A 101 -5.46 -12.35 -1.88
C GLY A 101 -6.00 -13.04 -0.62
N GLY A 102 -7.09 -13.80 -0.77
CA GLY A 102 -7.71 -14.48 0.35
C GLY A 102 -6.74 -15.42 1.07
N ASP A 103 -6.59 -15.24 2.38
CA ASP A 103 -5.73 -16.08 3.23
C ASP A 103 -6.52 -16.59 4.46
N PRO A 104 -7.45 -17.54 4.26
CA PRO A 104 -8.30 -18.04 5.34
C PRO A 104 -7.52 -18.85 6.39
N GLN A 105 -6.39 -19.45 6.01
CA GLN A 105 -5.54 -20.26 6.89
C GLN A 105 -4.39 -19.47 7.53
N LYS A 106 -4.28 -18.16 7.23
CA LYS A 106 -3.23 -17.26 7.73
C LYS A 106 -1.81 -17.67 7.33
N GLU A 107 -1.68 -18.39 6.21
CA GLU A 107 -0.42 -18.91 5.67
C GLU A 107 0.51 -17.80 5.16
N HIS A 108 -0.04 -16.62 4.85
CA HIS A 108 0.70 -15.49 4.26
C HIS A 108 0.88 -14.31 5.22
N THR A 109 0.71 -14.54 6.52
CA THR A 109 0.82 -13.48 7.56
C THR A 109 2.19 -12.81 7.53
N ASN A 110 3.28 -13.58 7.35
CA ASN A 110 4.63 -13.03 7.32
C ASN A 110 4.85 -12.13 6.10
N GLU A 111 4.32 -12.53 4.94
CA GLU A 111 4.39 -11.79 3.69
C GLU A 111 3.63 -10.47 3.79
N ILE A 112 2.45 -10.48 4.43
CA ILE A 112 1.69 -9.25 4.72
C ILE A 112 2.52 -8.29 5.59
N ILE A 113 3.17 -8.80 6.63
CA ILE A 113 4.07 -8.02 7.50
C ILE A 113 5.23 -7.45 6.69
N PHE A 114 5.91 -8.27 5.89
CA PHE A 114 7.05 -7.84 5.06
C PHE A 114 6.67 -6.76 4.05
N ILE A 115 5.47 -6.83 3.47
CA ILE A 115 4.97 -5.80 2.56
C ILE A 115 4.68 -4.50 3.32
N GLY A 116 4.11 -4.58 4.52
CA GLY A 116 3.95 -3.41 5.39
C GLY A 116 5.29 -2.77 5.76
N GLU A 117 6.29 -3.57 6.13
CA GLU A 117 7.65 -3.09 6.41
C GLU A 117 8.30 -2.46 5.18
N PHE A 118 8.16 -3.07 4.00
CA PHE A 118 8.64 -2.52 2.75
C PHE A 118 8.11 -1.10 2.51
N LEU A 119 6.80 -0.87 2.71
CA LEU A 119 6.19 0.44 2.54
C LEU A 119 6.77 1.45 3.53
N ARG A 120 6.92 1.08 4.81
CA ARG A 120 7.50 1.97 5.85
C ARG A 120 8.95 2.34 5.56
N GLU A 121 9.74 1.40 5.08
CA GLU A 121 11.15 1.63 4.79
C GLU A 121 11.36 2.48 3.54
N ASN A 122 10.56 2.31 2.49
CA ASN A 122 10.76 2.99 1.21
C ASN A 122 10.05 4.34 1.10
N TYR A 123 9.01 4.58 1.90
CA TYR A 123 8.22 5.82 1.87
C TYR A 123 8.23 6.51 3.24
N PRO A 124 9.21 7.39 3.50
CA PRO A 124 9.33 8.08 4.78
C PRO A 124 8.06 8.85 5.15
N GLY A 125 7.58 8.64 6.38
CA GLY A 125 6.36 9.26 6.88
C GLY A 125 5.07 8.53 6.50
N VAL A 126 5.11 7.47 5.69
CA VAL A 126 3.91 6.71 5.32
C VAL A 126 3.07 6.33 6.54
N VAL A 127 1.76 6.52 6.42
CA VAL A 127 0.78 6.04 7.39
C VAL A 127 0.03 4.88 6.75
N ILE A 128 0.24 3.67 7.29
CA ILE A 128 -0.44 2.46 6.81
C ILE A 128 -1.71 2.28 7.64
N PHE A 129 -2.86 2.42 7.00
CA PHE A 129 -4.16 2.31 7.63
C PHE A 129 -4.84 0.99 7.26
N ASP A 130 -5.25 0.24 8.26
CA ASP A 130 -6.12 -0.93 8.14
C ASP A 130 -7.57 -0.48 8.35
N GLN A 131 -8.32 -0.36 7.24
CA GLN A 131 -9.70 0.11 7.29
C GLN A 131 -10.64 -0.84 8.05
N TYR A 132 -10.35 -2.15 8.05
CA TYR A 132 -11.22 -3.14 8.68
C TYR A 132 -11.08 -3.11 10.20
N ASN A 133 -9.86 -2.94 10.70
CA ASN A 133 -9.60 -2.83 12.14
C ASN A 133 -9.66 -1.38 12.65
N GLN A 134 -9.77 -0.41 11.74
CA GLN A 134 -9.73 1.03 12.04
C GLN A 134 -8.47 1.41 12.84
N ASP A 135 -7.33 0.83 12.46
CA ASP A 135 -6.08 0.99 13.16
C ASP A 135 -4.95 1.37 12.20
N VAL A 136 -3.87 1.90 12.76
CA VAL A 136 -2.62 2.14 12.04
C VAL A 136 -1.64 1.03 12.34
N TRP A 137 -1.00 0.56 11.28
CA TRP A 137 0.07 -0.42 11.36
C TRP A 137 1.39 0.26 11.67
#